data_AF-A0A6S6R3A9-F1
#
_entry.id   AF-A0A6S6R3A9-F1
#
_cell.length_a   1.000
_cell.length_b   1.000
_cell.length_c   1.000
_cell.angle_alpha   90.00
_cell.angle_beta   90.00
_cell.angle_gamma   90.00
#
_symmetry.space_group_name_H-M   'P 1'
#
loop_
_entity.id
_entity.type
_entity.pdbx_description
1 polymer ?
#
loop_
_entity_poly.entity_id
_entity_poly.type
_entity_poly.pdbx_seq_one_letter_code
_entity_poly.pdbx_strand_id
1 'polypeptide(L)'
;MELLRNNLELRGIKEGCGEGDCGACTVVIGEVRQGKVHYKSAAGCLYLAAKLEGKHLITIEGLSEKGKLHPIQEAILGAHATQCGFCTPGVSLSILALYLERESPTREEFRRYLEGNLCRCTGYVSLREVPEYLKDLSVCSKDIRPGYLTETEEKQLHFVQEDIFVDDGIYAYYSPVSEDNLLEFLHSHTELTEGNNFRYINGGSDVVVGIKKRKQHHRLLIDLSKISSLQDIIYNSSMKDVPENILVTNVLTMGGSVSLSRIIDFTKKIFPVFSEAVEKMCSEQVRSSATLAGNIVNASPVADTVPLLMAVDAKLTLGGPGGERRIPVIDFFHGYKKTKNKTEEWISSISIPLNEYDFIHFEKVSKRKEVDISAVNSAIALKVEQGTITKARIACGGVGATTLYMPKTSKFLEGKEMKEETFLKAFKVIVTEAAPIGDVRGSAEYRKAMMQNLLMKHYLAYKTRQEVDGYEA
;
A
#
# COMPACT_ATOMS: atom_id res chain seq x y z
N MET A 1 7.65 -12.72 14.49
CA MET A 1 8.05 -14.15 14.36
C MET A 1 8.77 -14.69 15.58
N GLU A 2 9.78 -14.00 16.11
CA GLU A 2 10.52 -14.44 17.30
C GLU A 2 9.60 -14.72 18.50
N LEU A 3 8.74 -13.76 18.87
CA LEU A 3 7.72 -13.93 19.91
C LEU A 3 6.91 -15.23 19.73
N LEU A 4 6.37 -15.45 18.53
CA LEU A 4 5.52 -16.61 18.27
C LEU A 4 6.28 -17.94 18.38
N ARG A 5 7.43 -18.05 17.72
CA ARG A 5 8.10 -19.35 17.54
C ARG A 5 9.04 -19.72 18.68
N ASN A 6 9.68 -18.71 19.30
CA ASN A 6 10.71 -18.90 20.30
C ASN A 6 10.15 -18.73 21.72
N ASN A 7 9.37 -17.68 21.97
CA ASN A 7 8.86 -17.38 23.31
C ASN A 7 7.55 -18.11 23.63
N LEU A 8 6.60 -18.11 22.69
CA LEU A 8 5.28 -18.76 22.86
C LEU A 8 5.23 -20.19 22.31
N GLU A 9 6.28 -20.63 21.63
CA GLU A 9 6.40 -21.95 20.99
C GLU A 9 5.26 -22.31 19.99
N LEU A 10 4.55 -21.31 19.48
CA LEU A 10 3.55 -21.40 18.40
C LEU A 10 4.27 -21.49 17.04
N ARG A 11 4.73 -22.70 16.72
CA ARG A 11 5.62 -23.00 15.58
C ARG A 11 4.87 -23.29 14.27
N GLY A 12 3.55 -23.20 14.25
CA GLY A 12 2.70 -23.44 13.09
C GLY A 12 2.95 -22.42 11.98
N ILE A 13 3.10 -21.14 12.33
CA ILE A 13 3.49 -20.09 11.37
C ILE A 13 4.97 -20.23 10.99
N LYS A 14 5.25 -20.14 9.68
CA LYS A 14 6.58 -20.39 9.12
C LYS A 14 7.27 -19.11 8.68
N GLU A 15 8.59 -19.08 8.74
CA GLU A 15 9.40 -18.02 8.15
C GLU A 15 10.12 -18.57 6.92
N GLY A 16 9.82 -17.99 5.75
CA GLY A 16 10.41 -18.38 4.46
C GLY A 16 11.45 -17.39 3.96
N CYS A 17 11.01 -16.20 3.54
CA CYS A 17 11.89 -15.16 2.99
C CYS A 17 12.38 -14.13 4.02
N GLY A 18 11.57 -13.83 5.05
CA GLY A 18 11.89 -12.81 6.06
C GLY A 18 11.75 -11.35 5.60
N GLU A 19 11.13 -11.11 4.44
CA GLU A 19 10.98 -9.78 3.82
C GLU A 19 9.58 -9.50 3.24
N GLY A 20 8.58 -10.29 3.66
CA GLY A 20 7.18 -10.07 3.29
C GLY A 20 6.73 -10.62 1.94
N ASP A 21 7.62 -11.28 1.18
CA ASP A 21 7.35 -11.69 -0.21
C ASP A 21 6.60 -13.03 -0.35
N CYS A 22 6.83 -13.99 0.55
CA CYS A 22 6.36 -15.37 0.35
C CYS A 22 5.02 -15.73 1.01
N GLY A 23 4.53 -14.92 1.96
CA GLY A 23 3.28 -15.18 2.69
C GLY A 23 3.26 -16.42 3.60
N ALA A 24 4.37 -17.17 3.75
CA ALA A 24 4.41 -18.30 4.69
C ALA A 24 4.24 -17.89 6.17
N CYS A 25 4.56 -16.63 6.47
CA CYS A 25 4.45 -16.02 7.79
C CYS A 25 3.15 -15.24 8.02
N THR A 26 2.14 -15.40 7.16
CA THR A 26 0.87 -14.68 7.31
C THR A 26 0.27 -14.95 8.68
N VAL A 27 -0.16 -13.88 9.33
CA VAL A 27 -1.00 -13.89 10.54
C VAL A 27 -2.22 -13.01 10.30
N VAL A 28 -3.28 -13.16 11.10
CA VAL A 28 -4.43 -12.25 11.06
C VAL A 28 -4.43 -11.37 12.30
N ILE A 29 -4.70 -10.09 12.11
CA ILE A 29 -4.70 -9.08 13.18
C ILE A 29 -6.07 -8.42 13.21
N GLY A 30 -6.76 -8.56 14.34
CA GLY A 30 -7.95 -7.79 14.70
C GLY A 30 -7.54 -6.46 15.33
N GLU A 31 -8.09 -5.35 14.86
CA GLU A 31 -7.89 -4.03 15.43
C GLU A 31 -9.16 -3.17 15.36
N VAL A 32 -9.37 -2.32 16.36
CA VAL A 32 -10.51 -1.39 16.37
C VAL A 32 -10.24 -0.23 15.43
N ARG A 33 -11.20 0.06 14.54
CA ARG A 33 -11.25 1.23 13.69
C ARG A 33 -12.69 1.71 13.59
N GLN A 34 -12.93 3.00 13.83
CA GLN A 34 -14.27 3.61 13.76
C GLN A 34 -15.34 2.83 14.58
N GLY A 35 -14.97 2.39 15.78
CA GLY A 35 -15.87 1.68 16.70
C GLY A 35 -16.20 0.25 16.29
N LYS A 36 -15.48 -0.35 15.34
CA LYS A 36 -15.64 -1.75 14.91
C LYS A 36 -14.30 -2.46 14.84
N VAL A 37 -14.30 -3.76 15.13
CA VAL A 37 -13.10 -4.58 14.92
C VAL A 37 -13.02 -4.96 13.44
N HIS A 38 -11.86 -4.72 12.85
CA HIS A 38 -11.50 -5.13 11.50
C HIS A 38 -10.35 -6.12 11.56
N TYR A 39 -10.40 -7.13 10.70
CA TYR A 39 -9.39 -8.16 10.58
C TYR A 39 -8.59 -7.98 9.30
N LYS A 40 -7.27 -8.00 9.43
CA LYS A 40 -6.37 -7.92 8.28
C LYS A 40 -5.31 -9.00 8.32
N SER A 41 -4.97 -9.52 7.15
CA SER A 41 -3.79 -10.37 7.01
C SER A 41 -2.53 -9.50 7.10
N ALA A 42 -1.48 -9.97 7.77
CA ALA A 42 -0.23 -9.24 7.90
C ALA A 42 0.99 -10.17 7.73
N ALA A 43 2.08 -9.63 7.21
CA ALA A 43 3.34 -10.36 7.12
C ALA A 43 4.00 -10.43 8.51
N GLY A 44 3.80 -11.53 9.25
CA GLY A 44 4.30 -11.69 10.62
C GLY A 44 5.82 -11.60 10.77
N CYS A 45 6.58 -11.76 9.68
CA CYS A 45 8.03 -11.54 9.65
C CYS A 45 8.46 -10.07 9.67
N LEU A 46 7.54 -9.14 9.39
CA LEU A 46 7.76 -7.69 9.38
C LEU A 46 6.94 -6.96 10.47
N TYR A 47 6.05 -7.65 11.17
CA TYR A 47 5.23 -7.07 12.23
C TYR A 47 5.95 -7.12 13.58
N LEU A 48 6.12 -5.95 14.22
CA LEU A 48 6.74 -5.85 15.54
C LEU A 48 5.76 -6.28 16.64
N ALA A 49 6.25 -7.06 17.61
CA ALA A 49 5.44 -7.53 18.73
C ALA A 49 4.86 -6.38 19.57
N ALA A 50 5.62 -5.30 19.77
CA ALA A 50 5.19 -4.11 20.50
C ALA A 50 3.94 -3.43 19.90
N LYS A 51 3.63 -3.68 18.61
CA LYS A 51 2.43 -3.15 17.95
C LYS A 51 1.15 -3.91 18.28
N LEU A 52 1.23 -5.04 18.99
CA LEU A 52 0.09 -5.92 19.27
C LEU A 52 -0.76 -5.47 20.46
N GLU A 53 -0.35 -4.43 21.19
CA GLU A 53 -1.11 -3.92 22.31
C GLU A 53 -2.53 -3.48 21.91
N GLY A 54 -3.54 -3.96 22.64
CA GLY A 54 -4.95 -3.73 22.34
C GLY A 54 -5.44 -4.33 21.02
N LYS A 55 -4.64 -5.18 20.36
CA LYS A 55 -5.00 -5.91 19.15
C LYS A 55 -5.16 -7.39 19.44
N HIS A 56 -5.80 -8.09 18.51
CA HIS A 56 -5.94 -9.54 18.57
C HIS A 56 -5.11 -10.22 17.46
N LEU A 57 -4.19 -11.10 17.85
CA LEU A 57 -3.38 -11.88 16.93
C LEU A 57 -3.94 -13.30 16.77
N ILE A 58 -4.25 -13.69 15.54
CA ILE A 58 -4.67 -15.05 15.19
C ILE A 58 -3.55 -15.72 14.37
N THR A 59 -3.14 -16.90 14.84
CA THR A 59 -2.21 -17.81 14.16
C THR A 59 -2.93 -19.07 13.69
N ILE A 60 -2.22 -20.00 13.04
CA ILE A 60 -2.81 -21.22 12.48
C ILE A 60 -3.33 -22.14 13.59
N GLU A 61 -2.72 -22.08 14.76
CA GLU A 61 -3.15 -22.79 15.97
C GLU A 61 -4.52 -22.33 16.46
N GLY A 62 -4.92 -21.08 16.17
CA GLY A 62 -6.23 -20.54 16.53
C GLY A 62 -7.37 -20.97 15.61
N LEU A 63 -7.09 -21.62 14.47
CA LEU A 63 -8.15 -22.06 13.54
C LEU A 63 -8.87 -23.33 14.01
N SER A 64 -8.14 -24.29 14.58
CA SER A 64 -8.71 -25.58 14.96
C SER A 64 -9.22 -25.57 16.40
N GLU A 65 -10.49 -25.90 16.61
CA GLU A 65 -11.10 -26.00 17.95
C GLU A 65 -11.33 -27.46 18.35
N LYS A 66 -10.92 -27.83 19.57
CA LYS A 66 -11.17 -29.16 20.16
C LYS A 66 -10.75 -30.35 19.27
N GLY A 67 -9.67 -30.19 18.52
CA GLY A 67 -9.13 -31.22 17.62
C GLY A 67 -9.90 -31.40 16.31
N LYS A 68 -10.90 -30.56 16.01
CA LYS A 68 -11.59 -30.54 14.72
C LYS A 68 -10.90 -29.58 13.76
N LEU A 69 -10.82 -29.98 12.49
CA LEU A 69 -10.35 -29.10 11.44
C LEU A 69 -11.36 -27.96 11.24
N HIS A 70 -10.82 -26.78 10.96
CA HIS A 70 -11.61 -25.64 10.54
C HIS A 70 -12.12 -25.86 9.09
N PRO A 71 -13.28 -25.36 8.68
CA PRO A 71 -13.78 -25.51 7.30
C PRO A 71 -12.77 -25.12 6.21
N ILE A 72 -11.97 -24.07 6.46
CA ILE A 72 -10.86 -23.67 5.57
C ILE A 72 -9.80 -24.79 5.44
N GLN A 73 -9.43 -25.43 6.54
CA GLN A 73 -8.45 -26.52 6.53
C GLN A 73 -9.03 -27.76 5.83
N GLU A 74 -10.31 -28.07 6.06
CA GLU A 74 -11.02 -29.15 5.37
C GLU A 74 -11.10 -28.92 3.86
N ALA A 75 -11.46 -27.71 3.43
CA ALA A 75 -11.54 -27.36 2.01
C ALA A 75 -10.17 -27.41 1.31
N ILE A 76 -9.10 -26.94 1.97
CA ILE A 76 -7.72 -27.07 1.45
C ILE A 76 -7.33 -28.54 1.28
N LEU A 77 -7.70 -29.40 2.23
CA LEU A 77 -7.42 -30.83 2.18
C LEU A 77 -8.22 -31.51 1.06
N GLY A 78 -9.53 -31.24 0.98
CA GLY A 78 -10.44 -31.77 -0.04
C GLY A 78 -10.03 -31.37 -1.44
N ALA A 79 -9.61 -30.12 -1.65
CA ALA A 79 -9.13 -29.63 -2.93
C ALA A 79 -7.73 -30.16 -3.32
N HIS A 80 -7.08 -30.95 -2.46
CA HIS A 80 -5.68 -31.34 -2.60
C HIS A 80 -4.72 -30.14 -2.74
N ALA A 81 -5.05 -29.01 -2.11
CA ALA A 81 -4.33 -27.74 -2.19
C ALA A 81 -3.10 -27.68 -1.26
N THR A 82 -2.60 -28.84 -0.81
CA THR A 82 -1.42 -28.98 0.05
C THR A 82 -0.57 -30.17 -0.38
N GLN A 83 0.76 -30.00 -0.40
CA GLN A 83 1.73 -31.07 -0.65
C GLN A 83 2.79 -31.08 0.46
N CYS A 84 3.86 -30.27 0.35
CA CYS A 84 4.87 -30.16 1.40
C CYS A 84 4.36 -29.52 2.71
N GLY A 85 3.20 -28.85 2.67
CA GLY A 85 2.55 -28.24 3.82
C GLY A 85 3.15 -26.92 4.32
N PHE A 86 4.31 -26.48 3.83
CA PHE A 86 5.03 -25.34 4.43
C PHE A 86 4.30 -23.99 4.25
N CYS A 87 3.68 -23.76 3.09
CA CYS A 87 2.92 -22.52 2.82
C CYS A 87 1.47 -22.59 3.34
N THR A 88 0.98 -23.77 3.65
CA THR A 88 -0.44 -24.04 3.96
C THR A 88 -0.96 -23.23 5.16
N PRO A 89 -0.20 -23.04 6.27
CA PRO A 89 -0.62 -22.16 7.36
C PRO A 89 -0.89 -20.72 6.90
N GLY A 90 0.03 -20.15 6.12
CA GLY A 90 -0.09 -18.78 5.64
C GLY A 90 -1.23 -18.60 4.63
N VAL A 91 -1.47 -19.61 3.78
CA VAL A 91 -2.62 -19.65 2.86
C VAL A 91 -3.94 -19.70 3.65
N SER A 92 -4.02 -20.57 4.66
CA SER A 92 -5.23 -20.73 5.48
C SER A 92 -5.64 -19.43 6.16
N LEU A 93 -4.65 -18.68 6.67
CA LEU A 93 -4.90 -17.40 7.36
C LEU A 93 -5.20 -16.25 6.39
N SER A 94 -4.66 -16.26 5.17
CA SER A 94 -5.09 -15.32 4.13
C SER A 94 -6.58 -15.52 3.78
N ILE A 95 -7.03 -16.78 3.66
CA ILE A 95 -8.43 -17.11 3.42
C ILE A 95 -9.29 -16.69 4.63
N LEU A 96 -8.84 -16.96 5.86
CA LEU A 96 -9.55 -16.52 7.06
C LEU A 96 -9.75 -15.00 7.06
N ALA A 97 -8.69 -14.22 6.82
CA ALA A 97 -8.78 -12.76 6.79
C ALA A 97 -9.81 -12.26 5.75
N LEU A 98 -9.87 -12.90 4.58
CA LEU A 98 -10.85 -12.57 3.55
C LEU A 98 -12.29 -12.77 4.05
N TYR A 99 -12.58 -13.95 4.59
CA TYR A 99 -13.94 -14.29 5.03
C TYR A 99 -14.38 -13.55 6.30
N LEU A 100 -13.44 -13.03 7.10
CA LEU A 100 -13.74 -12.13 8.21
C LEU A 100 -14.16 -10.72 7.75
N GLU A 101 -13.71 -10.29 6.56
CA GLU A 101 -14.03 -8.95 6.01
C GLU A 101 -15.06 -8.98 4.86
N ARG A 102 -15.42 -10.17 4.36
CA ARG A 102 -16.33 -10.35 3.22
C ARG A 102 -17.28 -11.53 3.47
N GLU A 103 -18.58 -11.24 3.47
CA GLU A 103 -19.63 -12.25 3.66
C GLU A 103 -19.80 -13.18 2.45
N SER A 104 -19.47 -12.72 1.25
CA SER A 104 -19.52 -13.53 0.03
C SER A 104 -18.40 -13.11 -0.92
N PRO A 105 -17.16 -13.58 -0.67
CA PRO A 105 -16.01 -13.18 -1.47
C PRO A 105 -16.15 -13.55 -2.94
N THR A 106 -15.78 -12.63 -3.82
CA THR A 106 -15.63 -12.90 -5.26
C THR A 106 -14.36 -13.71 -5.53
N ARG A 107 -14.28 -14.37 -6.69
CA ARG A 107 -13.05 -15.04 -7.15
C ARG A 107 -11.87 -14.06 -7.27
N GLU A 108 -12.14 -12.82 -7.63
CA GLU A 108 -11.12 -11.77 -7.72
C GLU A 108 -10.56 -11.41 -6.34
N GLU A 109 -11.43 -11.22 -5.33
CA GLU A 109 -11.01 -10.98 -3.95
C GLU A 109 -10.24 -12.18 -3.36
N PHE A 110 -10.69 -13.41 -3.65
CA PHE A 110 -9.97 -14.62 -3.25
C PHE A 110 -8.56 -14.66 -3.82
N ARG A 111 -8.41 -14.35 -5.11
CA ARG A 111 -7.10 -14.25 -5.77
C ARG A 111 -6.24 -13.16 -5.16
N ARG A 112 -6.81 -11.97 -4.90
CA ARG A 112 -6.11 -10.81 -4.32
C ARG A 112 -5.54 -11.13 -2.93
N TYR A 113 -6.31 -11.79 -2.07
CA TYR A 113 -5.83 -12.16 -0.73
C TYR A 113 -4.72 -13.24 -0.75
N LEU A 114 -4.63 -14.02 -1.83
CA LEU A 114 -3.65 -15.09 -1.99
C LEU A 114 -2.43 -14.75 -2.85
N GLU A 115 -2.42 -13.61 -3.54
CA GLU A 115 -1.33 -13.25 -4.46
C GLU A 115 0.06 -13.18 -3.77
N GLY A 116 0.07 -12.91 -2.45
CA GLY A 116 1.27 -12.91 -1.61
C GLY A 116 1.69 -14.25 -1.04
N ASN A 117 0.95 -15.33 -1.32
CA ASN A 117 1.24 -16.67 -0.81
C ASN A 117 1.93 -17.50 -1.89
N LEU A 118 3.25 -17.62 -1.80
CA LEU A 118 4.02 -18.42 -2.76
C LEU A 118 3.97 -19.92 -2.39
N CYS A 119 3.57 -20.73 -3.35
CA CYS A 119 3.62 -22.18 -3.28
C CYS A 119 4.49 -22.74 -4.41
N ARG A 120 5.48 -23.57 -4.05
CA ARG A 120 6.38 -24.17 -5.04
C ARG A 120 5.93 -25.56 -5.53
N CYS A 121 4.99 -26.18 -4.84
CA CYS A 121 4.64 -27.58 -5.04
C CYS A 121 3.34 -27.79 -5.84
N THR A 122 2.27 -27.05 -5.54
CA THR A 122 0.92 -27.33 -6.07
C THR A 122 0.64 -26.74 -7.45
N GLY A 123 1.48 -25.81 -7.92
CA GLY A 123 1.21 -25.05 -9.15
C GLY A 123 -0.03 -24.15 -9.07
N TYR A 124 -0.58 -23.93 -7.87
CA TYR A 124 -1.77 -23.11 -7.55
C TYR A 124 -3.11 -23.59 -8.12
N VAL A 125 -3.15 -24.56 -9.04
CA VAL A 125 -4.40 -25.02 -9.68
C VAL A 125 -5.38 -25.52 -8.61
N SER A 126 -4.97 -26.46 -7.77
CA SER A 126 -5.77 -26.97 -6.65
C SER A 126 -6.22 -25.89 -5.66
N LEU A 127 -5.41 -24.85 -5.45
CA LEU A 127 -5.75 -23.77 -4.52
C LEU A 127 -6.91 -22.90 -5.05
N ARG A 128 -7.08 -22.81 -6.36
CA ARG A 128 -8.17 -22.04 -6.99
C ARG A 128 -9.55 -22.70 -6.81
N GLU A 129 -9.58 -23.99 -6.51
CA GLU A 129 -10.81 -24.77 -6.30
C GLU A 129 -11.28 -24.76 -4.84
N VAL A 130 -10.49 -24.22 -3.90
CA VAL A 130 -10.86 -24.15 -2.47
C VAL A 130 -12.21 -23.43 -2.23
N PRO A 131 -12.57 -22.33 -2.94
CA PRO A 131 -13.89 -21.72 -2.79
C PRO A 131 -15.05 -22.66 -3.13
N GLU A 132 -14.88 -23.55 -4.10
CA GLU A 132 -15.85 -24.56 -4.51
C GLU A 132 -16.02 -25.62 -3.41
N TYR A 133 -14.92 -26.11 -2.84
CA TYR A 133 -14.99 -27.04 -1.70
C TYR A 133 -15.61 -26.41 -0.45
N LEU A 134 -15.39 -25.11 -0.19
CA LEU A 134 -16.09 -24.40 0.89
C LEU A 134 -17.61 -24.35 0.64
N LYS A 135 -18.04 -24.22 -0.61
CA LYS A 135 -19.47 -24.30 -0.95
C LYS A 135 -20.02 -25.71 -0.78
N ASP A 136 -19.27 -26.74 -1.15
CA ASP A 136 -19.68 -28.14 -0.99
C ASP A 136 -19.84 -28.54 0.48
N LEU A 137 -19.03 -27.97 1.37
CA LEU A 137 -19.19 -28.08 2.82
C LEU A 137 -20.44 -27.35 3.35
N SER A 138 -21.18 -26.64 2.49
CA SER A 138 -22.38 -25.86 2.85
C SER A 138 -22.13 -24.84 3.96
N VAL A 139 -20.91 -24.31 4.06
CA VAL A 139 -20.54 -23.31 5.06
C VAL A 139 -20.70 -21.89 4.51
N CYS A 140 -21.19 -20.98 5.35
CA CYS A 140 -21.20 -19.54 5.09
C CYS A 140 -20.09 -18.83 5.88
N SER A 141 -19.92 -17.51 5.69
CA SER A 141 -18.90 -16.75 6.44
C SER A 141 -19.07 -16.82 7.96
N LYS A 142 -20.30 -17.05 8.47
CA LYS A 142 -20.52 -17.23 9.92
C LYS A 142 -19.95 -18.54 10.43
N ASP A 143 -19.94 -19.59 9.62
CA ASP A 143 -19.37 -20.90 9.99
C ASP A 143 -17.84 -20.92 9.87
N ILE A 144 -17.29 -20.07 9.00
CA ILE A 144 -15.85 -19.83 8.86
C ILE A 144 -15.30 -18.94 9.98
N ARG A 145 -16.16 -18.20 10.67
CA ARG A 145 -15.76 -17.27 11.72
C ARG A 145 -15.54 -18.04 13.03
N PRO A 146 -14.33 -18.01 13.63
CA PRO A 146 -14.09 -18.71 14.89
C PRO A 146 -14.98 -18.19 16.03
N GLY A 147 -15.50 -19.10 16.86
CA GLY A 147 -16.53 -18.78 17.86
C GLY A 147 -16.04 -17.84 18.97
N TYR A 148 -14.75 -17.93 19.30
CA TYR A 148 -14.11 -17.10 20.34
C TYR A 148 -13.96 -15.62 19.94
N LEU A 149 -14.22 -15.25 18.67
CA LEU A 149 -14.05 -13.87 18.22
C LEU A 149 -15.03 -12.91 18.90
N THR A 150 -16.27 -13.32 19.18
CA THR A 150 -17.28 -12.44 19.80
C THR A 150 -16.80 -11.85 21.13
N GLU A 151 -16.31 -12.69 22.04
CA GLU A 151 -15.78 -12.24 23.34
C GLU A 151 -14.49 -11.41 23.16
N THR A 152 -13.65 -11.78 22.21
CA THR A 152 -12.37 -11.10 21.97
C THR A 152 -12.57 -9.72 21.34
N GLU A 153 -13.59 -9.54 20.53
CA GLU A 153 -13.97 -8.25 19.95
C GLU A 153 -14.54 -7.31 21.01
N GLU A 154 -15.40 -7.82 21.91
CA GLU A 154 -15.92 -7.04 23.03
C GLU A 154 -14.78 -6.49 23.90
N LYS A 155 -13.78 -7.34 24.22
CA LYS A 155 -12.57 -6.92 24.94
C LYS A 155 -11.79 -5.84 24.20
N GLN A 156 -11.61 -5.97 22.88
CA GLN A 156 -10.92 -4.97 22.07
C GLN A 156 -11.65 -3.63 22.03
N LEU A 157 -12.99 -3.65 21.90
CA LEU A 157 -13.80 -2.43 21.83
C LEU A 157 -13.75 -1.60 23.12
N HIS A 158 -13.53 -2.23 24.26
CA HIS A 158 -13.37 -1.56 25.56
C HIS A 158 -11.91 -1.30 25.94
N PHE A 159 -10.95 -1.68 25.10
CA PHE A 159 -9.53 -1.45 25.38
C PHE A 159 -9.20 0.04 25.18
N VAL A 160 -8.75 0.69 26.25
CA VAL A 160 -8.27 2.09 26.20
C VAL A 160 -6.85 2.09 25.67
N GLN A 161 -6.64 2.79 24.56
CA GLN A 161 -5.31 2.96 23.98
C GLN A 161 -4.54 4.05 24.73
N GLU A 162 -3.34 3.72 25.17
CA GLU A 162 -2.40 4.64 25.79
C GLU A 162 -1.08 4.69 25.00
N ASP A 163 -0.27 5.68 25.32
CA ASP A 163 1.10 5.76 24.80
C ASP A 163 1.91 4.57 25.32
N ILE A 164 2.71 3.99 24.44
CA ILE A 164 3.65 2.95 24.81
C ILE A 164 5.04 3.55 24.73
N PHE A 165 5.81 3.49 25.82
CA PHE A 165 7.25 3.72 25.79
C PHE A 165 7.97 2.55 26.45
N VAL A 166 8.86 1.90 25.70
CA VAL A 166 9.70 0.82 26.20
C VAL A 166 11.15 1.15 25.83
N ASP A 167 12.05 1.10 26.80
CA ASP A 167 13.49 1.28 26.59
C ASP A 167 14.27 0.22 27.37
N ASP A 168 15.05 -0.60 26.67
CA ASP A 168 15.92 -1.62 27.27
C ASP A 168 17.37 -1.14 27.47
N GLY A 169 17.64 0.13 27.19
CA GLY A 169 18.97 0.77 27.24
C GLY A 169 19.76 0.67 25.93
N ILE A 170 19.40 -0.27 25.04
CA ILE A 170 20.01 -0.45 23.72
C ILE A 170 19.05 0.01 22.62
N TYR A 171 17.79 -0.37 22.73
CA TYR A 171 16.71 -0.05 21.83
C TYR A 171 15.49 0.47 22.59
N ALA A 172 14.85 1.46 21.99
CA ALA A 172 13.61 2.03 22.48
C ALA A 172 12.52 1.95 21.41
N TYR A 173 11.29 1.89 21.88
CA TYR A 173 10.08 1.90 21.08
C TYR A 173 9.09 2.87 21.73
N TYR A 174 8.58 3.80 20.95
CA TYR A 174 7.54 4.74 21.35
C TYR A 174 6.35 4.64 20.40
N SER A 175 5.12 4.62 20.92
CA SER A 175 3.89 4.57 20.13
C SER A 175 2.85 5.53 20.71
N PRO A 176 2.84 6.80 20.29
CA PRO A 176 1.90 7.81 20.77
C PRO A 176 0.48 7.62 20.22
N VAL A 177 -0.53 8.03 20.99
CA VAL A 177 -1.94 8.03 20.58
C VAL A 177 -2.38 9.33 19.90
N SER A 178 -1.59 10.40 19.98
CA SER A 178 -1.89 11.71 19.39
C SER A 178 -0.64 12.38 18.81
N GLU A 179 -0.82 13.36 17.90
CA GLU A 179 0.29 14.19 17.41
C GLU A 179 0.85 15.09 18.52
N ASP A 180 0.02 15.54 19.47
CA ASP A 180 0.47 16.37 20.61
C ASP A 180 1.41 15.58 21.53
N ASN A 181 1.05 14.33 21.86
CA ASN A 181 1.90 13.43 22.65
C ASN A 181 3.21 13.10 21.92
N LEU A 182 3.18 13.03 20.58
CA LEU A 182 4.39 12.88 19.78
C LEU A 182 5.28 14.12 19.90
N LEU A 183 4.72 15.33 19.77
CA LEU A 183 5.47 16.57 19.91
C LEU A 183 6.09 16.72 21.31
N GLU A 184 5.32 16.43 22.35
CA GLU A 184 5.80 16.44 23.73
C GLU A 184 6.96 15.45 23.93
N PHE A 185 6.84 14.24 23.40
CA PHE A 185 7.91 13.24 23.46
C PHE A 185 9.18 13.71 22.75
N LEU A 186 9.06 14.26 21.54
CA LEU A 186 10.20 14.77 20.77
C LEU A 186 10.94 15.88 21.53
N HIS A 187 10.21 16.75 22.22
CA HIS A 187 10.79 17.84 23.04
C HIS A 187 11.43 17.36 24.33
N SER A 188 10.87 16.34 24.98
CA SER A 188 11.31 15.87 26.30
C SER A 188 12.42 14.82 26.24
N HIS A 189 12.63 14.18 25.08
CA HIS A 189 13.59 13.08 24.90
C HIS A 189 14.61 13.35 23.79
N THR A 190 15.22 14.54 23.80
CA THR A 190 16.19 14.96 22.77
C THR A 190 17.37 13.99 22.65
N GLU A 191 17.77 13.34 23.73
CA GLU A 191 18.83 12.32 23.75
C GLU A 191 18.51 11.10 22.86
N LEU A 192 17.22 10.78 22.68
CA LEU A 192 16.75 9.69 21.81
C LEU A 192 16.37 10.18 20.41
N THR A 193 16.01 11.46 20.27
CA THR A 193 15.43 12.04 19.05
C THR A 193 16.40 12.94 18.27
N GLU A 194 17.67 13.01 18.67
CA GLU A 194 18.70 13.72 17.92
C GLU A 194 19.25 12.94 16.72
N GLY A 195 19.53 13.67 15.63
CA GLY A 195 20.26 13.16 14.47
C GLY A 195 19.58 11.96 13.79
N ASN A 196 20.27 10.81 13.74
CA ASN A 196 19.77 9.58 13.12
C ASN A 196 19.42 8.50 14.16
N ASN A 197 19.29 8.87 15.44
CA ASN A 197 19.04 7.94 16.53
C ASN A 197 17.65 7.29 16.41
N PHE A 198 16.68 8.01 15.86
CA PHE A 198 15.32 7.51 15.74
C PHE A 198 14.84 7.34 14.30
N ARG A 199 13.77 6.56 14.15
CA ARG A 199 13.08 6.35 12.88
C ARG A 199 11.59 6.21 13.09
N TYR A 200 10.80 6.99 12.35
CA TYR A 200 9.37 6.75 12.28
C TYR A 200 9.07 5.41 11.61
N ILE A 201 8.11 4.68 12.17
CA ILE A 201 7.55 3.46 11.62
C ILE A 201 6.03 3.58 11.59
N ASN A 202 5.41 2.86 10.65
CA ASN A 202 3.98 2.60 10.67
C ASN A 202 3.75 1.12 10.37
N GLY A 203 3.76 0.73 9.09
CA GLY A 203 3.62 -0.66 8.67
C GLY A 203 4.87 -1.54 8.81
N GLY A 204 6.06 -0.95 8.92
CA GLY A 204 7.34 -1.68 9.06
C GLY A 204 7.86 -2.35 7.78
N SER A 205 7.13 -2.34 6.68
CA SER A 205 7.46 -3.08 5.45
C SER A 205 8.77 -2.67 4.75
N ASP A 206 9.34 -1.52 5.10
CA ASP A 206 10.69 -1.10 4.64
C ASP A 206 11.68 -1.05 5.80
N VAL A 207 11.32 -0.40 6.91
CA VAL A 207 12.20 -0.24 8.10
C VAL A 207 12.62 -1.59 8.67
N VAL A 208 11.67 -2.52 8.87
CA VAL A 208 11.96 -3.85 9.44
C VAL A 208 12.75 -4.71 8.45
N VAL A 209 12.54 -4.56 7.15
CA VAL A 209 13.39 -5.18 6.13
C VAL A 209 14.81 -4.63 6.22
N GLY A 210 14.97 -3.31 6.39
CA GLY A 210 16.27 -2.66 6.61
C GLY A 210 17.00 -3.22 7.83
N ILE A 211 16.30 -3.37 8.95
CA ILE A 211 16.83 -3.98 10.17
C ILE A 211 17.28 -5.41 9.90
N LYS A 212 16.39 -6.28 9.38
CA LYS A 212 16.67 -7.72 9.24
C LYS A 212 17.67 -8.07 8.13
N LYS A 213 17.63 -7.35 7.01
CA LYS A 213 18.41 -7.70 5.80
C LYS A 213 19.63 -6.83 5.60
N ARG A 214 19.63 -5.61 6.14
CA ARG A 214 20.67 -4.59 5.88
C ARG A 214 21.33 -4.09 7.15
N LYS A 215 20.98 -4.63 8.32
CA LYS A 215 21.50 -4.23 9.64
C LYS A 215 21.32 -2.74 9.92
N GLN A 216 20.24 -2.14 9.40
CA GLN A 216 19.89 -0.74 9.62
C GLN A 216 19.15 -0.59 10.94
N HIS A 217 19.88 -0.71 12.05
CA HIS A 217 19.32 -0.54 13.39
C HIS A 217 19.21 0.94 13.74
N HIS A 218 18.17 1.27 14.51
CA HIS A 218 17.93 2.59 15.06
C HIS A 218 17.79 2.45 16.58
N ARG A 219 18.28 3.43 17.34
CA ARG A 219 18.16 3.46 18.80
C ARG A 219 16.70 3.55 19.22
N LEU A 220 15.88 4.35 18.54
CA LEU A 220 14.46 4.53 18.82
C LEU A 220 13.61 4.28 17.57
N LEU A 221 12.52 3.52 17.71
CA LEU A 221 11.45 3.46 16.71
C LEU A 221 10.22 4.19 17.24
N ILE A 222 9.69 5.14 16.46
CA ILE A 222 8.46 5.87 16.80
C ILE A 222 7.33 5.37 15.89
N ASP A 223 6.36 4.66 16.44
CA ASP A 223 5.22 4.10 15.72
C ASP A 223 4.05 5.06 15.64
N LEU A 224 3.79 5.56 14.43
CA LEU A 224 2.70 6.51 14.15
C LEU A 224 1.33 5.83 13.99
N SER A 225 1.26 4.50 14.12
CA SER A 225 0.04 3.76 13.76
C SER A 225 -1.13 3.91 14.75
N LYS A 226 -0.88 4.33 15.99
CA LYS A 226 -1.93 4.60 16.99
C LYS A 226 -2.54 6.01 16.88
N ILE A 227 -1.86 6.95 16.20
CA ILE A 227 -2.34 8.33 16.06
C ILE A 227 -3.59 8.38 15.17
N SER A 228 -4.73 8.74 15.76
CA SER A 228 -6.04 8.69 15.11
C SER A 228 -6.21 9.72 13.98
N SER A 229 -5.70 10.96 14.15
CA SER A 229 -5.74 12.02 13.13
C SER A 229 -5.04 11.63 11.82
N LEU A 230 -4.07 10.70 11.88
CA LEU A 230 -3.35 10.21 10.72
C LEU A 230 -4.07 9.06 9.99
N GLN A 231 -5.21 8.59 10.49
CA GLN A 231 -5.90 7.42 9.97
C GLN A 231 -7.10 7.76 9.05
N ASP A 232 -7.43 9.04 8.89
CA ASP A 232 -8.64 9.44 8.16
C ASP A 232 -8.48 9.41 6.63
N ILE A 233 -9.59 9.12 5.95
CA ILE A 233 -9.74 9.29 4.50
C ILE A 233 -11.00 10.11 4.28
N ILE A 234 -10.83 11.30 3.71
CA ILE A 234 -11.90 12.30 3.53
C ILE A 234 -11.97 12.64 2.05
N TYR A 235 -13.18 12.57 1.48
CA TYR A 235 -13.46 13.10 0.16
C TYR A 235 -14.48 14.23 0.29
N ASN A 236 -14.04 15.45 -0.02
CA ASN A 236 -14.90 16.63 -0.01
C ASN A 236 -15.42 16.85 -1.43
N SER A 237 -16.68 16.52 -1.69
CA SER A 237 -17.39 16.85 -2.93
C SER A 237 -18.38 18.00 -2.69
N SER A 238 -18.30 19.05 -3.48
CA SER A 238 -19.37 20.06 -3.51
C SER A 238 -20.55 19.50 -4.28
N MET A 239 -21.70 19.29 -3.64
CA MET A 239 -22.99 19.11 -4.34
C MET A 239 -24.23 19.38 -3.46
N LYS A 240 -24.19 20.29 -2.45
CA LYS A 240 -25.46 20.77 -1.85
C LYS A 240 -25.53 22.10 -1.08
N ASP A 241 -24.48 22.64 -0.45
CA ASP A 241 -24.66 23.80 0.46
C ASP A 241 -23.53 24.85 0.43
N VAL A 242 -23.12 25.35 -0.75
CA VAL A 242 -22.14 26.45 -0.83
C VAL A 242 -22.64 27.54 -1.81
N PRO A 243 -22.67 28.83 -1.40
CA PRO A 243 -23.00 29.94 -2.30
C PRO A 243 -22.10 29.97 -3.54
N GLU A 244 -22.64 30.45 -4.68
CA GLU A 244 -22.05 30.45 -6.05
C GLU A 244 -20.63 31.03 -6.19
N ASN A 245 -20.00 31.52 -5.13
CA ASN A 245 -18.77 32.31 -5.17
C ASN A 245 -17.54 31.63 -4.52
N ILE A 246 -17.62 30.34 -4.16
CA ILE A 246 -16.48 29.57 -3.64
C ILE A 246 -16.14 28.44 -4.61
N LEU A 247 -14.97 28.53 -5.24
CA LEU A 247 -14.34 27.43 -5.97
C LEU A 247 -13.99 26.31 -4.98
N VAL A 248 -14.92 25.39 -4.73
CA VAL A 248 -14.66 24.17 -3.99
C VAL A 248 -14.11 23.14 -4.98
N THR A 249 -12.82 22.83 -4.89
CA THR A 249 -12.23 21.72 -5.64
C THR A 249 -12.61 20.39 -4.97
N ASN A 250 -12.95 19.38 -5.77
CA ASN A 250 -13.18 18.03 -5.27
C ASN A 250 -11.84 17.45 -4.80
N VAL A 251 -11.61 17.37 -3.48
CA VAL A 251 -10.31 16.96 -2.92
C VAL A 251 -10.45 15.67 -2.11
N LEU A 252 -9.60 14.69 -2.43
CA LEU A 252 -9.38 13.50 -1.63
C LEU A 252 -8.17 13.74 -0.70
N THR A 253 -8.39 13.67 0.61
CA THR A 253 -7.36 13.77 1.64
C THR A 253 -7.22 12.44 2.36
N MET A 254 -5.98 11.93 2.48
CA MET A 254 -5.66 10.71 3.23
C MET A 254 -4.61 11.03 4.28
N GLY A 255 -4.82 10.59 5.52
CA GLY A 255 -3.85 10.71 6.60
C GLY A 255 -2.60 9.85 6.36
N GLY A 256 -1.49 10.21 7.02
CA GLY A 256 -0.20 9.55 6.84
C GLY A 256 -0.15 8.08 7.27
N SER A 257 -1.04 7.66 8.16
CA SER A 257 -1.15 6.30 8.69
C SER A 257 -2.12 5.42 7.91
N VAL A 258 -2.74 5.93 6.84
CA VAL A 258 -3.64 5.15 5.98
C VAL A 258 -2.87 4.06 5.23
N SER A 259 -3.23 2.81 5.49
CA SER A 259 -2.68 1.63 4.80
C SER A 259 -3.09 1.59 3.33
N LEU A 260 -2.26 1.02 2.47
CA LEU A 260 -2.54 0.83 1.04
C LEU A 260 -3.82 0.00 0.80
N SER A 261 -4.10 -1.03 1.60
CA SER A 261 -5.31 -1.85 1.44
C SER A 261 -6.60 -1.02 1.64
N ARG A 262 -6.63 -0.14 2.64
CA ARG A 262 -7.76 0.79 2.88
C ARG A 262 -7.99 1.76 1.71
N ILE A 263 -6.94 2.14 0.99
CA ILE A 263 -7.05 3.02 -0.18
C ILE A 263 -7.77 2.33 -1.32
N ILE A 264 -7.51 1.04 -1.54
CA ILE A 264 -8.12 0.26 -2.64
C ILE A 264 -9.64 0.35 -2.57
N ASP A 265 -10.24 -0.03 -1.43
CA ASP A 265 -11.69 -0.10 -1.28
C ASP A 265 -12.33 1.29 -1.30
N PHE A 266 -11.71 2.29 -0.65
CA PHE A 266 -12.24 3.65 -0.59
C PHE A 266 -12.22 4.34 -1.96
N THR A 267 -11.12 4.20 -2.70
CA THR A 267 -10.91 4.92 -3.96
C THR A 267 -11.51 4.21 -5.16
N LYS A 268 -11.96 2.95 -5.04
CA LYS A 268 -12.48 2.14 -6.16
C LYS A 268 -13.55 2.86 -7.00
N LYS A 269 -14.40 3.67 -6.37
CA LYS A 269 -15.46 4.43 -7.06
C LYS A 269 -15.12 5.89 -7.36
N ILE A 270 -14.25 6.51 -6.56
CA ILE A 270 -13.98 7.96 -6.60
C ILE A 270 -12.72 8.27 -7.42
N PHE A 271 -11.71 7.41 -7.35
CA PHE A 271 -10.48 7.52 -8.12
C PHE A 271 -9.98 6.11 -8.51
N PRO A 272 -10.66 5.42 -9.45
CA PRO A 272 -10.42 4.00 -9.75
C PRO A 272 -8.97 3.69 -10.14
N VAL A 273 -8.33 4.58 -10.91
CA VAL A 273 -6.93 4.43 -11.35
C VAL A 273 -5.98 4.31 -10.16
N PHE A 274 -6.26 4.97 -9.04
CA PHE A 274 -5.43 4.85 -7.85
C PHE A 274 -5.60 3.51 -7.15
N SER A 275 -6.84 3.01 -7.08
CA SER A 275 -7.16 1.67 -6.60
C SER A 275 -6.40 0.61 -7.41
N GLU A 276 -6.50 0.68 -8.75
CA GLU A 276 -5.80 -0.24 -9.67
C GLU A 276 -4.28 -0.17 -9.57
N ALA A 277 -3.72 1.04 -9.39
CA ALA A 277 -2.28 1.21 -9.20
C ALA A 277 -1.80 0.53 -7.90
N VAL A 278 -2.56 0.68 -6.81
CA VAL A 278 -2.23 0.08 -5.51
C VAL A 278 -2.42 -1.44 -5.52
N GLU A 279 -3.42 -1.97 -6.22
CA GLU A 279 -3.60 -3.43 -6.37
C GLU A 279 -2.40 -4.12 -7.06
N LYS A 280 -1.67 -3.41 -7.94
CA LYS A 280 -0.44 -3.91 -8.57
C LYS A 280 0.80 -3.86 -7.66
N MET A 281 0.66 -3.39 -6.42
CA MET A 281 1.76 -3.22 -5.47
C MET A 281 1.73 -4.26 -4.37
N CYS A 282 2.88 -4.90 -4.13
CA CYS A 282 3.09 -5.83 -3.02
C CYS A 282 1.98 -6.90 -2.94
N SER A 283 1.89 -7.59 -1.81
CA SER A 283 0.80 -8.51 -1.50
C SER A 283 -0.19 -7.88 -0.52
N GLU A 284 -1.36 -8.49 -0.36
CA GLU A 284 -2.37 -8.05 0.62
C GLU A 284 -1.80 -7.96 2.05
N GLN A 285 -0.96 -8.91 2.45
CA GLN A 285 -0.33 -8.95 3.78
C GLN A 285 0.61 -7.77 4.03
N VAL A 286 1.23 -7.25 2.95
CA VAL A 286 2.08 -6.06 3.03
C VAL A 286 1.21 -4.81 2.93
N ARG A 287 0.25 -4.74 1.99
CA ARG A 287 -0.63 -3.57 1.79
C ARG A 287 -1.50 -3.23 2.99
N SER A 288 -1.89 -4.23 3.78
CA SER A 288 -2.69 -4.02 5.00
C SER A 288 -1.94 -3.26 6.10
N SER A 289 -0.61 -3.22 6.01
CA SER A 289 0.27 -2.59 6.99
C SER A 289 1.03 -1.40 6.39
N ALA A 290 1.54 -1.53 5.17
CA ALA A 290 2.24 -0.47 4.45
C ALA A 290 1.32 0.72 4.21
N THR A 291 1.82 1.94 4.43
CA THR A 291 1.05 3.18 4.26
C THR A 291 1.46 3.94 3.01
N LEU A 292 0.56 4.81 2.52
CA LEU A 292 0.88 5.70 1.40
C LEU A 292 2.03 6.65 1.75
N ALA A 293 2.00 7.27 2.93
CA ALA A 293 3.10 8.12 3.39
C ALA A 293 4.42 7.33 3.48
N GLY A 294 4.39 6.10 3.99
CA GLY A 294 5.55 5.21 4.04
C GLY A 294 6.13 4.93 2.65
N ASN A 295 5.28 4.75 1.64
CA ASN A 295 5.73 4.59 0.25
C ASN A 295 6.39 5.86 -0.31
N ILE A 296 5.86 7.04 0.02
CA ILE A 296 6.39 8.34 -0.39
C ILE A 296 7.74 8.61 0.27
N VAL A 297 7.83 8.57 1.61
CA VAL A 297 9.08 8.84 2.36
C VAL A 297 10.17 7.80 2.13
N ASN A 298 9.82 6.59 1.68
CA ASN A 298 10.81 5.62 1.25
C ASN A 298 11.64 6.10 0.04
N ALA A 299 11.13 7.06 -0.74
CA ALA A 299 11.83 7.70 -1.85
C ALA A 299 12.52 6.72 -2.81
N SER A 300 11.87 5.58 -3.04
CA SER A 300 12.33 4.63 -4.07
C SER A 300 12.15 5.27 -5.45
N PRO A 301 13.17 5.24 -6.33
CA PRO A 301 13.03 5.74 -7.70
C PRO A 301 11.96 5.01 -8.52
N VAL A 302 11.54 3.82 -8.06
CA VAL A 302 10.54 2.96 -8.71
C VAL A 302 9.27 2.83 -7.86
N ALA A 303 9.02 3.77 -6.95
CA ALA A 303 7.76 3.78 -6.19
C ALA A 303 6.57 3.89 -7.15
N ASP A 304 5.55 3.05 -6.98
CA ASP A 304 4.42 2.96 -7.92
C ASP A 304 3.38 4.06 -7.72
N THR A 305 3.13 4.52 -6.48
CA THR A 305 2.14 5.59 -6.25
C THR A 305 2.66 6.98 -6.61
N VAL A 306 3.99 7.20 -6.50
CA VAL A 306 4.59 8.53 -6.65
C VAL A 306 4.39 9.14 -8.05
N PRO A 307 4.59 8.41 -9.18
CA PRO A 307 4.29 8.94 -10.50
C PRO A 307 2.83 9.39 -10.62
N LEU A 308 1.88 8.59 -10.11
CA LEU A 308 0.47 8.95 -10.14
C LEU A 308 0.20 10.22 -9.35
N LEU A 309 0.72 10.31 -8.11
CA LEU A 309 0.61 11.50 -7.27
C LEU A 309 1.21 12.76 -7.92
N MET A 310 2.36 12.64 -8.60
CA MET A 310 2.97 13.74 -9.35
C MET A 310 2.11 14.18 -10.54
N ALA A 311 1.55 13.21 -11.27
CA ALA A 311 0.71 13.46 -12.45
C ALA A 311 -0.58 14.20 -12.07
N VAL A 312 -1.19 13.89 -10.93
CA VAL A 312 -2.43 14.54 -10.45
C VAL A 312 -2.19 15.76 -9.54
N ASP A 313 -0.95 16.27 -9.46
CA ASP A 313 -0.60 17.46 -8.66
C ASP A 313 -0.92 17.33 -7.16
N ALA A 314 -0.69 16.14 -6.60
CA ALA A 314 -0.89 15.89 -5.18
C ALA A 314 0.08 16.72 -4.31
N LYS A 315 -0.37 17.04 -3.10
CA LYS A 315 0.36 17.82 -2.10
C LYS A 315 0.48 17.04 -0.79
N LEU A 316 1.59 17.23 -0.10
CA LEU A 316 1.84 16.67 1.22
C LEU A 316 1.70 17.77 2.26
N THR A 317 1.07 17.46 3.38
CA THR A 317 1.14 18.26 4.61
C THR A 317 2.10 17.55 5.56
N LEU A 318 3.15 18.27 5.98
CA LEU A 318 4.14 17.79 6.93
C LEU A 318 3.84 18.39 8.30
N GLY A 319 3.70 17.56 9.32
CA GLY A 319 3.64 17.95 10.73
C GLY A 319 5.03 17.82 11.38
N GLY A 320 5.28 18.61 12.42
CA GLY A 320 6.54 18.59 13.17
C GLY A 320 6.62 19.70 14.22
N PRO A 321 7.72 19.79 14.99
CA PRO A 321 7.91 20.81 16.04
C PRO A 321 7.78 22.26 15.55
N GLY A 322 8.09 22.51 14.28
CA GLY A 322 7.96 23.83 13.65
C GLY A 322 6.54 24.18 13.16
N GLY A 323 5.54 23.36 13.47
CA GLY A 323 4.18 23.46 12.94
C GLY A 323 4.03 22.79 11.57
N GLU A 324 2.88 23.02 10.94
CA GLU A 324 2.55 22.42 9.65
C GLU A 324 3.16 23.17 8.47
N ARG A 325 3.61 22.43 7.45
CA ARG A 325 3.92 23.01 6.13
C ARG A 325 3.47 22.12 4.99
N ARG A 326 3.10 22.74 3.87
CA ARG A 326 2.66 22.03 2.66
C ARG A 326 3.74 22.05 1.59
N ILE A 327 3.89 20.93 0.88
CA ILE A 327 4.85 20.78 -0.22
C ILE A 327 4.23 19.94 -1.36
N PRO A 328 4.33 20.37 -2.63
CA PRO A 328 3.95 19.53 -3.77
C PRO A 328 4.78 18.25 -3.82
N VAL A 329 4.18 17.12 -4.22
CA VAL A 329 4.90 15.84 -4.32
C VAL A 329 6.08 15.93 -5.29
N ILE A 330 5.95 16.72 -6.36
CA ILE A 330 7.01 16.95 -7.35
C ILE A 330 8.26 17.61 -6.73
N ASP A 331 8.11 18.38 -5.66
CA ASP A 331 9.20 19.10 -5.00
C ASP A 331 9.76 18.34 -3.80
N PHE A 332 9.17 17.22 -3.40
CA PHE A 332 9.51 16.54 -2.15
C PHE A 332 10.85 15.78 -2.19
N PHE A 333 11.27 15.34 -3.37
CA PHE A 333 12.48 14.53 -3.56
C PHE A 333 13.65 15.39 -4.05
N HIS A 334 14.87 15.12 -3.56
CA HIS A 334 16.08 15.83 -4.01
C HIS A 334 17.28 14.92 -4.29
N GLY A 335 17.10 13.60 -4.20
CA GLY A 335 18.13 12.63 -4.56
C GLY A 335 17.71 11.20 -4.25
N TYR A 336 18.58 10.25 -4.59
CA TYR A 336 18.33 8.83 -4.33
C TYR A 336 18.08 8.56 -2.85
N LYS A 337 16.88 8.07 -2.52
CA LYS A 337 16.45 7.81 -1.14
C LYS A 337 16.51 9.05 -0.23
N LYS A 338 16.39 10.26 -0.79
CA LYS A 338 16.46 11.54 -0.06
C LYS A 338 15.22 12.39 -0.29
N THR A 339 14.65 12.86 0.81
CA THR A 339 13.43 13.67 0.91
C THR A 339 13.72 15.03 1.54
N LYS A 340 12.87 16.02 1.29
CA LYS A 340 13.02 17.39 1.81
C LYS A 340 12.39 17.61 3.20
N ASN A 341 11.85 16.58 3.85
CA ASN A 341 11.40 16.71 5.24
C ASN A 341 12.61 16.79 6.19
N LYS A 342 12.45 17.53 7.29
CA LYS A 342 13.36 17.47 8.43
C LYS A 342 13.20 16.12 9.14
N THR A 343 14.19 15.71 9.93
CA THR A 343 14.16 14.42 10.64
C THR A 343 12.92 14.26 11.52
N GLU A 344 12.51 15.32 12.21
CA GLU A 344 11.36 15.35 13.13
C GLU A 344 10.03 15.62 12.42
N GLU A 345 10.03 15.81 11.10
CA GLU A 345 8.80 16.00 10.33
C GLU A 345 8.26 14.66 9.84
N TRP A 346 6.95 14.46 9.99
CA TRP A 346 6.19 13.35 9.40
C TRP A 346 5.19 13.87 8.36
N ILE A 347 4.70 12.99 7.49
CA ILE A 347 3.57 13.33 6.60
C ILE A 347 2.29 13.16 7.42
N SER A 348 1.62 14.26 7.75
CA SER A 348 0.31 14.22 8.42
C SER A 348 -0.79 13.84 7.44
N SER A 349 -0.77 14.40 6.22
CA SER A 349 -1.76 14.07 5.19
C SER A 349 -1.25 14.24 3.75
N ILE A 350 -1.94 13.56 2.83
CA ILE A 350 -1.75 13.64 1.38
C ILE A 350 -3.08 14.12 0.76
N SER A 351 -3.05 15.23 0.04
CA SER A 351 -4.22 15.80 -0.65
C SER A 351 -4.08 15.66 -2.16
N ILE A 352 -5.13 15.14 -2.80
CA ILE A 352 -5.22 14.90 -4.24
C ILE A 352 -6.41 15.69 -4.79
N PRO A 353 -6.18 16.66 -5.69
CA PRO A 353 -7.27 17.30 -6.42
C PRO A 353 -7.83 16.32 -7.47
N LEU A 354 -9.16 16.18 -7.50
CA LEU A 354 -9.89 15.31 -8.42
C LEU A 354 -10.73 16.13 -9.40
N ASN A 355 -11.07 15.54 -10.55
CA ASN A 355 -11.84 16.14 -11.65
C ASN A 355 -11.13 17.30 -12.39
N GLU A 356 -9.82 17.42 -12.20
CA GLU A 356 -8.96 18.34 -12.96
C GLU A 356 -8.59 17.83 -14.36
N TYR A 357 -8.80 16.53 -14.61
CA TYR A 357 -8.37 15.80 -15.80
C TYR A 357 -9.47 14.84 -16.23
N ASP A 358 -9.71 14.75 -17.53
CA ASP A 358 -10.70 13.85 -18.13
C ASP A 358 -10.15 12.41 -18.23
N PHE A 359 -8.83 12.30 -18.36
CA PHE A 359 -8.14 11.04 -18.51
C PHE A 359 -6.91 10.96 -17.60
N ILE A 360 -6.90 9.97 -16.73
CA ILE A 360 -5.76 9.61 -15.90
C ILE A 360 -5.46 8.14 -16.17
N HIS A 361 -4.20 7.79 -16.36
CA HIS A 361 -3.81 6.40 -16.59
C HIS A 361 -2.45 6.10 -15.96
N PHE A 362 -2.32 4.94 -15.33
CA PHE A 362 -1.10 4.47 -14.68
C PHE A 362 -0.67 3.13 -15.27
N GLU A 363 0.62 3.00 -15.57
CA GLU A 363 1.20 1.79 -16.11
C GLU A 363 2.52 1.41 -15.43
N LYS A 364 2.76 0.10 -15.38
CA LYS A 364 3.93 -0.49 -14.72
C LYS A 364 4.48 -1.63 -15.57
N VAL A 365 5.80 -1.69 -15.64
CA VAL A 365 6.56 -2.79 -16.24
C VAL A 365 7.39 -3.47 -15.15
N SER A 366 7.17 -4.76 -14.95
CA SER A 366 7.87 -5.63 -14.00
C SER A 366 7.99 -7.05 -14.57
N LYS A 367 8.76 -7.94 -13.92
CA LYS A 367 8.91 -9.34 -14.37
C LYS A 367 7.65 -10.16 -14.08
N ARG A 368 6.88 -9.79 -13.06
CA ARG A 368 5.55 -10.33 -12.77
C ARG A 368 4.52 -9.22 -12.71
N LYS A 369 3.25 -9.57 -12.97
CA LYS A 369 2.14 -8.61 -12.96
C LYS A 369 1.91 -7.98 -11.58
N GLU A 370 1.99 -8.78 -10.53
CA GLU A 370 1.76 -8.42 -9.12
C GLU A 370 2.94 -8.89 -8.27
N VAL A 371 3.07 -8.33 -7.05
CA VAL A 371 4.12 -8.69 -6.07
C VAL A 371 5.52 -8.65 -6.68
N ASP A 372 5.82 -7.61 -7.45
CA ASP A 372 7.15 -7.40 -8.03
C ASP A 372 7.52 -5.92 -8.09
N ILE A 373 8.82 -5.64 -8.06
CA ILE A 373 9.36 -4.29 -8.10
C ILE A 373 9.40 -3.82 -9.54
N SER A 374 8.90 -2.61 -9.78
CA SER A 374 8.88 -1.98 -11.10
C SER A 374 10.29 -1.81 -11.67
N ALA A 375 10.46 -2.14 -12.95
CA ALA A 375 11.59 -1.72 -13.76
C ALA A 375 11.38 -0.25 -14.17
N VAL A 376 10.23 0.04 -14.78
CA VAL A 376 9.75 1.38 -15.15
C VAL A 376 8.26 1.45 -14.87
N ASN A 377 7.78 2.58 -14.40
CA ASN A 377 6.36 2.88 -14.28
C ASN A 377 6.10 4.33 -14.75
N SER A 378 4.86 4.63 -15.11
CA SER A 378 4.47 5.97 -15.53
C SER A 378 3.01 6.26 -15.23
N ALA A 379 2.73 7.53 -15.02
CA ALA A 379 1.37 8.06 -14.96
C ALA A 379 1.23 9.24 -15.90
N ILE A 380 0.05 9.37 -16.50
CA ILE A 380 -0.36 10.53 -17.27
C ILE A 380 -1.68 11.06 -16.73
N ALA A 381 -1.84 12.39 -16.74
CA ALA A 381 -3.10 13.07 -16.50
C ALA A 381 -3.31 14.11 -17.62
N LEU A 382 -4.41 13.98 -18.36
CA LEU A 382 -4.73 14.80 -19.53
C LEU A 382 -6.11 15.45 -19.38
N LYS A 383 -6.20 16.70 -19.81
CA LYS A 383 -7.46 17.36 -20.16
C LYS A 383 -7.54 17.48 -21.67
N VAL A 384 -8.62 17.01 -22.27
CA VAL A 384 -8.78 16.94 -23.74
C VAL A 384 -10.10 17.60 -24.13
N GLU A 385 -10.00 18.69 -24.88
CA GLU A 385 -11.16 19.47 -25.35
C GLU A 385 -11.17 19.44 -26.88
N GLN A 386 -12.27 18.95 -27.47
CA GLN A 386 -12.45 18.86 -28.93
C GLN A 386 -11.26 18.17 -29.64
N GLY A 387 -10.74 17.09 -29.04
CA GLY A 387 -9.59 16.34 -29.57
C GLY A 387 -8.23 17.01 -29.38
N THR A 388 -8.15 18.18 -28.73
CA THR A 388 -6.91 18.87 -28.41
C THR A 388 -6.56 18.72 -26.93
N ILE A 389 -5.31 18.40 -26.63
CA ILE A 389 -4.79 18.27 -25.26
C ILE A 389 -4.59 19.68 -24.69
N THR A 390 -5.44 20.12 -23.77
CA THR A 390 -5.35 21.47 -23.18
C THR A 390 -4.50 21.52 -21.91
N LYS A 391 -4.37 20.39 -21.21
CA LYS A 391 -3.52 20.23 -20.03
C LYS A 391 -2.90 18.84 -20.07
N ALA A 392 -1.60 18.73 -19.81
CA ALA A 392 -0.92 17.45 -19.75
C ALA A 392 0.07 17.40 -18.61
N ARG A 393 0.11 16.28 -17.89
CA ARG A 393 1.13 15.99 -16.87
C ARG A 393 1.57 14.55 -16.98
N ILE A 394 2.88 14.35 -17.04
CA ILE A 394 3.50 13.02 -17.10
C ILE A 394 4.53 12.92 -15.99
N ALA A 395 4.54 11.77 -15.31
CA ALA A 395 5.61 11.39 -14.41
C ALA A 395 6.02 9.94 -14.64
N CYS A 396 7.29 9.63 -14.40
CA CYS A 396 7.84 8.28 -14.56
C CYS A 396 8.78 7.91 -13.42
N GLY A 397 8.72 6.66 -12.99
CA GLY A 397 9.67 6.05 -12.06
C GLY A 397 10.59 5.05 -12.77
N GLY A 398 11.75 4.78 -12.17
CA GLY A 398 12.79 3.90 -12.72
C GLY A 398 13.62 4.55 -13.83
N VAL A 399 13.52 5.86 -13.99
CA VAL A 399 14.13 6.61 -15.10
C VAL A 399 15.16 7.66 -14.65
N GLY A 400 15.49 7.68 -13.36
CA GLY A 400 16.48 8.57 -12.76
C GLY A 400 16.77 8.19 -11.31
N ALA A 401 17.47 9.07 -10.58
CA ALA A 401 17.78 8.89 -9.16
C ALA A 401 16.55 9.03 -8.25
N THR A 402 15.47 9.61 -8.75
CA THR A 402 14.14 9.72 -8.11
C THR A 402 13.07 9.42 -9.16
N THR A 403 11.81 9.34 -8.74
CA THR A 403 10.69 9.54 -9.67
C THR A 403 10.79 10.94 -10.26
N LEU A 404 10.53 11.07 -11.57
CA LEU A 404 10.66 12.32 -12.31
C LEU A 404 9.30 12.77 -12.84
N TYR A 405 8.94 14.02 -12.55
CA TYR A 405 7.98 14.75 -13.38
C TYR A 405 8.66 15.12 -14.71
N MET A 406 7.93 15.02 -15.82
CA MET A 406 8.43 15.22 -17.19
C MET A 406 7.92 16.55 -17.78
N PRO A 407 8.46 17.72 -17.35
CA PRO A 407 7.93 19.02 -17.73
C PRO A 407 8.01 19.30 -19.23
N LYS A 408 9.08 18.90 -19.93
CA LYS A 408 9.24 19.17 -21.37
C LYS A 408 8.25 18.34 -22.19
N THR A 409 8.07 17.06 -21.84
CA THR A 409 7.10 16.19 -22.51
C THR A 409 5.68 16.64 -22.22
N SER A 410 5.37 16.99 -20.97
CA SER A 410 4.07 17.54 -20.58
C SER A 410 3.77 18.79 -21.42
N LYS A 411 4.72 19.74 -21.50
CA LYS A 411 4.56 20.96 -22.29
C LYS A 411 4.46 20.71 -23.79
N PHE A 412 5.17 19.71 -24.30
CA PHE A 412 5.13 19.33 -25.72
C PHE A 412 3.74 18.85 -26.15
N LEU A 413 3.03 18.13 -25.28
CA LEU A 413 1.69 17.61 -25.56
C LEU A 413 0.61 18.69 -25.50
N GLU A 414 0.76 19.71 -24.66
CA GLU A 414 -0.19 20.82 -24.58
C GLU A 414 -0.35 21.55 -25.93
N GLY A 415 -1.60 21.76 -26.34
CA GLY A 415 -1.97 22.37 -27.62
C GLY A 415 -1.82 21.43 -28.82
N LYS A 416 -1.51 20.14 -28.63
CA LYS A 416 -1.46 19.14 -29.70
C LYS A 416 -2.75 18.35 -29.77
N GLU A 417 -3.04 17.83 -30.95
CA GLU A 417 -4.14 16.87 -31.16
C GLU A 417 -3.83 15.52 -30.49
N MET A 418 -4.87 14.91 -29.94
CA MET A 418 -4.85 13.59 -29.30
C MET A 418 -4.81 12.47 -30.36
N LYS A 419 -3.69 12.36 -31.08
CA LYS A 419 -3.45 11.38 -32.15
C LYS A 419 -2.10 10.67 -32.03
N GLU A 420 -2.00 9.47 -32.60
CA GLU A 420 -0.81 8.61 -32.51
C GLU A 420 0.50 9.33 -32.87
N GLU A 421 0.49 10.11 -33.96
CA GLU A 421 1.66 10.86 -34.44
C GLU A 421 2.21 11.84 -33.38
N THR A 422 1.33 12.44 -32.57
CA THR A 422 1.73 13.33 -31.46
C THR A 422 2.57 12.57 -30.44
N PHE A 423 2.13 11.37 -30.04
CA PHE A 423 2.82 10.55 -29.05
C PHE A 423 4.12 9.95 -29.61
N LEU A 424 4.15 9.55 -30.88
CA LEU A 424 5.38 9.13 -31.57
C LEU A 424 6.43 10.25 -31.61
N LYS A 425 6.03 11.51 -31.85
CA LYS A 425 6.96 12.65 -31.80
C LYS A 425 7.46 12.92 -30.38
N ALA A 426 6.61 12.73 -29.37
CA ALA A 426 6.96 12.90 -27.96
C ALA A 426 8.04 11.90 -27.49
N PHE A 427 8.24 10.77 -28.19
CA PHE A 427 9.31 9.80 -27.88
C PHE A 427 10.70 10.44 -27.86
N LYS A 428 10.94 11.42 -28.74
CA LYS A 428 12.22 12.14 -28.80
C LYS A 428 12.38 13.12 -27.64
N VAL A 429 11.28 13.62 -27.09
CA VAL A 429 11.29 14.61 -25.98
C VAL A 429 11.51 13.90 -24.65
N ILE A 430 10.72 12.86 -24.37
CA ILE A 430 10.71 12.19 -23.06
C ILE A 430 12.07 11.56 -22.71
N VAL A 431 12.80 11.04 -23.69
CA VAL A 431 14.14 10.47 -23.47
C VAL A 431 15.19 11.51 -23.09
N THR A 432 14.98 12.80 -23.38
CA THR A 432 15.91 13.88 -22.99
C THR A 432 15.75 14.29 -21.54
N GLU A 433 14.68 13.85 -20.88
CA GLU A 433 14.38 14.15 -19.47
C GLU A 433 14.81 13.01 -18.54
N ALA A 434 15.18 11.86 -19.10
CA ALA A 434 15.48 10.65 -18.35
C ALA A 434 16.99 10.31 -18.39
N ALA A 435 17.50 9.90 -17.23
CA ALA A 435 18.86 9.40 -17.07
C ALA A 435 18.87 8.09 -16.26
N PRO A 436 18.25 7.00 -16.78
CA PRO A 436 18.19 5.73 -16.08
C PRO A 436 19.57 5.09 -15.97
N ILE A 437 19.80 4.38 -14.85
CA ILE A 437 20.90 3.43 -14.71
C ILE A 437 20.42 2.01 -15.05
N GLY A 438 21.36 1.13 -15.43
CA GLY A 438 21.09 -0.31 -15.54
C GLY A 438 21.19 -1.03 -14.19
N ASP A 439 20.36 -2.05 -13.98
CA ASP A 439 20.45 -2.95 -12.82
C ASP A 439 19.76 -4.31 -13.10
N VAL A 440 19.57 -5.13 -12.05
CA VAL A 440 18.93 -6.45 -12.11
C VAL A 440 17.47 -6.46 -12.62
N ARG A 441 16.84 -5.28 -12.72
CA ARG A 441 15.46 -5.10 -13.22
C ARG A 441 15.44 -4.70 -14.70
N GLY A 442 16.56 -4.19 -15.25
CA GLY A 442 16.69 -3.87 -16.67
C GLY A 442 17.83 -2.90 -16.97
N SER A 443 18.34 -2.93 -18.20
CA SER A 443 19.37 -2.00 -18.67
C SER A 443 18.84 -0.57 -18.83
N ALA A 444 19.74 0.40 -18.94
CA ALA A 444 19.36 1.80 -19.16
C ALA A 444 18.63 1.99 -20.51
N GLU A 445 19.08 1.29 -21.56
CA GLU A 445 18.48 1.29 -22.90
C GLU A 445 17.09 0.69 -22.87
N TYR A 446 16.92 -0.45 -22.18
CA TYR A 446 15.62 -1.08 -21.99
C TYR A 446 14.65 -0.12 -21.29
N ARG A 447 15.09 0.55 -20.21
CA ARG A 447 14.26 1.52 -19.47
C ARG A 447 13.84 2.70 -20.35
N LYS A 448 14.74 3.25 -21.18
CA LYS A 448 14.41 4.33 -22.13
C LYS A 448 13.37 3.88 -23.16
N ALA A 449 13.54 2.69 -23.74
CA ALA A 449 12.58 2.12 -24.69
C ALA A 449 11.21 1.87 -24.03
N MET A 450 11.18 1.33 -22.80
CA MET A 450 9.95 1.13 -22.05
C MET A 450 9.21 2.44 -21.79
N MET A 451 9.92 3.51 -21.41
CA MET A 451 9.30 4.81 -21.17
C MET A 451 8.58 5.36 -22.42
N GLN A 452 9.16 5.19 -23.61
CA GLN A 452 8.51 5.54 -24.88
C GLN A 452 7.27 4.67 -25.14
N ASN A 453 7.40 3.35 -24.97
CA ASN A 453 6.27 2.43 -25.15
C ASN A 453 5.13 2.69 -24.17
N LEU A 454 5.44 3.06 -22.93
CA LEU A 454 4.45 3.43 -21.93
C LEU A 454 3.69 4.70 -22.32
N LEU A 455 4.37 5.69 -22.91
CA LEU A 455 3.73 6.88 -23.47
C LEU A 455 2.71 6.52 -24.56
N MET A 456 3.05 5.59 -25.45
CA MET A 456 2.10 5.06 -26.43
C MET A 456 0.97 4.25 -25.79
N LYS A 457 1.27 3.44 -24.77
CA LYS A 457 0.26 2.66 -24.04
C LYS A 457 -0.80 3.56 -23.39
N HIS A 458 -0.40 4.72 -22.88
CA HIS A 458 -1.34 5.74 -22.40
C HIS A 458 -2.27 6.28 -23.49
N TYR A 459 -1.74 6.56 -24.69
CA TYR A 459 -2.56 6.97 -25.83
C TYR A 459 -3.55 5.86 -26.26
N LEU A 460 -3.09 4.62 -26.36
CA LEU A 460 -3.94 3.49 -26.72
C LEU A 460 -5.05 3.24 -25.68
N ALA A 461 -4.75 3.41 -24.39
CA ALA A 461 -5.74 3.32 -23.33
C ALA A 461 -6.80 4.43 -23.43
N TYR A 462 -6.41 5.66 -23.76
CA TYR A 462 -7.36 6.74 -24.04
C TYR A 462 -8.27 6.39 -25.23
N LYS A 463 -7.69 5.91 -26.35
CA LYS A 463 -8.44 5.55 -27.54
C LYS A 463 -9.47 4.44 -27.25
N THR A 464 -9.04 3.39 -26.55
CA THR A 464 -9.91 2.25 -26.18
C THR A 464 -11.09 2.73 -25.33
N ARG A 465 -10.87 3.66 -24.40
CA ARG A 465 -11.94 4.23 -23.57
C ARG A 465 -12.97 5.00 -24.39
N GLN A 466 -12.53 5.80 -25.36
CA GLN A 466 -13.43 6.52 -26.28
C GLN A 466 -14.23 5.57 -27.18
N GLU A 467 -13.63 4.46 -27.62
CA GLU A 467 -14.34 3.44 -28.40
C GLU A 467 -15.45 2.78 -27.56
N VAL A 468 -15.20 2.44 -26.30
CA VAL A 468 -16.21 1.89 -25.38
C VAL A 468 -17.35 2.89 -25.12
N ASP A 469 -17.02 4.15 -24.79
CA ASP A 469 -18.02 5.19 -24.52
C ASP A 469 -18.88 5.50 -25.77
N GLY A 470 -18.33 5.33 -26.97
CA GLY A 470 -19.03 5.53 -28.25
C GLY A 470 -19.99 4.40 -28.66
N TYR A 471 -19.92 3.22 -28.04
CA TYR A 471 -20.89 2.13 -28.26
C TYR A 471 -22.09 2.18 -27.30
N GLU A 472 -22.03 2.98 -26.23
CA GLU A 472 -23.14 3.19 -25.28
C GLU A 472 -23.94 4.49 -25.56
N ALA A 473 -23.63 5.21 -26.64
CA ALA A 473 -24.26 6.49 -27.04
C ALA A 473 -25.34 6.34 -28.12
#